data_AF-A0A520P8M1-F1
#
_entry.id   AF-A0A520P8M1-F1
#
_cell.length_a   1.000
_cell.length_b   1.000
_cell.length_c   1.000
_cell.angle_alpha   90.00
_cell.angle_beta   90.00
_cell.angle_gamma   90.00
#
_symmetry.space_group_name_H-M   'P 1'
#
loop_
_entity.id
_entity.type
_entity.pdbx_description
1 polymer ?
#
loop_
_entity_poly.entity_id
_entity_poly.type
_entity_poly.pdbx_seq_one_letter_code
_entity_poly.pdbx_strand_id
1 'polypeptide(L)' 'MTNKRGAVSSNCQLDKKQLIRLWLELLKNTGEIERYLRTQLHKNFDSTLPQFDLLAALDRADKPISKTELSHQMMVSNG' A
#
# COMPACT_ATOMS: atom_id res chain seq x y z
N MET A 1 -20.33 -36.72 11.46
CA MET A 1 -19.38 -36.57 12.60
C MET A 1 -18.12 -37.32 12.25
N THR A 2 -16.92 -36.75 12.11
CA THR A 2 -16.19 -35.91 13.07
C THR A 2 -15.22 -34.97 12.35
N ASN A 3 -15.48 -33.66 12.38
CA ASN A 3 -14.57 -32.63 11.85
C ASN A 3 -13.38 -32.48 12.83
N LYS A 4 -12.17 -32.84 12.36
CA LYS A 4 -10.94 -32.65 13.10
C LYS A 4 -10.74 -31.16 13.34
N ARG A 5 -10.94 -30.75 14.59
CA ARG A 5 -10.40 -29.52 15.17
C ARG A 5 -8.87 -29.53 14.98
N GLY A 6 -8.42 -28.98 13.84
CA GLY A 6 -7.07 -28.50 13.67
C GLY A 6 -6.93 -27.26 14.53
N ALA A 7 -6.27 -27.43 15.66
CA ALA A 7 -6.01 -26.42 16.66
C ALA A 7 -5.58 -25.09 16.01
N VAL A 8 -6.40 -24.06 16.19
CA VAL A 8 -5.91 -22.68 16.25
C VAL A 8 -5.16 -22.58 17.57
N SER A 9 -3.97 -23.18 17.60
CA SER A 9 -3.06 -23.10 18.72
C SER A 9 -2.30 -21.79 18.61
N SER A 10 -2.51 -21.00 19.65
CA SER A 10 -1.46 -20.27 20.34
C SER A 10 -0.99 -18.97 19.69
N ASN A 11 -1.26 -17.89 20.41
CA ASN A 11 -0.43 -16.70 20.57
C ASN A 11 1.04 -16.94 20.18
N CYS A 12 1.39 -16.75 18.91
CA CYS A 12 2.75 -16.93 18.40
C CYS A 12 3.48 -15.61 18.56
N GLN A 13 4.23 -15.49 19.65
CA GLN A 13 5.24 -14.45 19.76
C GLN A 13 6.28 -14.72 18.67
N LEU A 14 6.15 -14.04 17.54
CA LEU A 14 7.07 -14.16 16.41
C LEU A 14 8.47 -13.78 16.89
N ASP A 15 9.44 -14.65 16.67
CA ASP A 15 10.84 -14.34 16.97
C ASP A 15 11.26 -13.09 16.19
N LYS A 16 12.18 -12.28 16.74
CA LYS A 16 12.67 -11.06 16.09
C LYS A 16 13.12 -11.31 14.64
N LYS A 17 13.76 -12.45 14.37
CA LYS A 17 14.19 -12.87 13.02
C LYS A 17 13.01 -13.22 12.10
N GLN A 18 11.91 -13.73 12.63
CA GLN A 18 10.69 -13.99 11.85
C GLN A 18 9.95 -12.69 11.54
N LEU A 19 9.86 -11.76 12.50
CA LEU A 19 9.30 -10.43 12.27
C LEU A 19 10.03 -9.66 11.18
N ILE A 20 11.36 -9.66 11.19
CA ILE A 20 12.17 -8.99 10.15
C ILE A 20 11.95 -9.63 8.78
N ARG A 21 11.90 -10.96 8.70
CA ARG A 21 11.62 -11.66 7.44
C ARG A 21 10.23 -11.32 6.91
N LEU A 22 9.23 -11.32 7.78
CA LEU A 22 7.87 -10.92 7.43
C LEU A 22 7.82 -9.48 6.90
N TRP A 23 8.51 -8.55 7.56
CA TRP A 23 8.60 -7.16 7.12
C TRP A 23 9.27 -7.02 5.74
N LEU A 24 10.36 -7.76 5.50
CA LEU A 24 11.04 -7.74 4.21
C LEU A 24 10.20 -8.37 3.10
N GLU A 25 9.47 -9.45 3.40
CA GLU A 25 8.53 -10.06 2.46
C GLU A 25 7.38 -9.12 2.13
N LEU A 26 6.83 -8.44 3.13
CA LEU A 26 5.80 -7.43 2.93
C LEU A 26 6.32 -6.28 2.05
N LEU A 27 7.51 -5.75 2.37
CA LEU A 27 8.14 -4.68 1.59
C LEU A 27 8.37 -5.10 0.13
N LYS A 28 8.85 -6.32 -0.08
CA LYS A 28 9.05 -6.88 -1.42
C LYS A 28 7.72 -6.97 -2.17
N ASN A 29 6.68 -7.52 -1.54
CA ASN A 29 5.37 -7.67 -2.15
C ASN A 29 4.77 -6.30 -2.50
N THR A 30 4.89 -5.30 -1.61
CA THR A 30 4.46 -3.92 -1.87
C THR A 30 5.21 -3.33 -3.07
N GLY A 31 6.54 -3.52 -3.15
CA GLY A 31 7.33 -3.03 -4.28
C GLY A 31 6.93 -3.67 -5.63
N GLU A 32 6.64 -4.98 -5.64
CA GLU A 32 6.16 -5.67 -6.85
C GLU A 32 4.79 -5.16 -7.30
N ILE A 33 3.86 -4.97 -6.37
CA ILE A 33 2.52 -4.42 -6.65
C ILE A 33 2.65 -2.99 -7.19
N GLU A 34 3.48 -2.15 -6.56
CA GLU A 34 3.71 -0.76 -6.98
C GLU A 34 4.27 -0.70 -8.40
N ARG A 35 5.29 -1.53 -8.70
CA ARG A 35 5.88 -1.62 -10.03
C ARG A 35 4.85 -2.04 -11.08
N TYR A 36 4.01 -3.02 -10.75
CA TYR A 36 2.94 -3.45 -11.63
C TYR A 36 1.96 -2.29 -11.90
N LEU A 37 1.49 -1.61 -10.85
CA LEU A 37 0.58 -0.45 -10.98
C LEU A 37 1.20 0.67 -11.83
N ARG A 38 2.45 1.06 -11.56
CA ARG A 38 3.17 2.08 -12.34
C ARG A 38 3.22 1.72 -13.82
N THR A 39 3.51 0.45 -14.12
CA THR A 39 3.57 -0.04 -15.50
C THR A 39 2.19 0.05 -16.16
N GLN A 40 1.12 -0.33 -15.47
CA GLN A 40 -0.24 -0.28 -16.03
C GLN A 40 -0.74 1.17 -16.20
N LEU A 41 -0.49 2.04 -15.22
CA LEU A 41 -0.86 3.45 -15.29
C LEU A 41 -0.16 4.16 -16.45
N HIS A 42 1.14 3.93 -16.60
CA HIS A 42 1.89 4.55 -17.68
C HIS A 42 1.44 4.02 -19.06
N LYS A 43 1.24 2.70 -19.19
CA LYS A 43 0.84 2.08 -20.47
C LYS A 43 -0.57 2.46 -20.92
N ASN A 44 -1.52 2.54 -20.01
CA ASN A 44 -2.93 2.69 -20.36
C ASN A 44 -3.43 4.14 -20.26
N PHE A 45 -2.77 4.98 -19.46
CA PHE A 45 -3.28 6.32 -19.12
C PHE A 45 -2.23 7.43 -19.23
N ASP A 46 -0.99 7.12 -19.63
CA ASP A 46 0.15 8.06 -19.63
C ASP A 46 0.28 8.84 -18.29
N SER A 47 -0.07 8.17 -17.20
CA SER A 47 -0.12 8.78 -15.86
C SER A 47 0.85 8.09 -14.93
N THR A 48 1.25 8.80 -13.88
CA THR A 48 2.15 8.30 -12.85
C THR A 48 1.38 7.93 -11.60
N LEU A 49 1.94 7.02 -10.80
CA LEU A 49 1.32 6.64 -9.53
C LEU A 49 1.05 7.86 -8.60
N PRO A 50 1.99 8.82 -8.42
CA PRO A 50 1.70 10.02 -7.63
C PRO A 50 0.58 10.89 -8.21
N GLN A 51 0.47 11.00 -9.54
CA GLN A 51 -0.62 11.76 -10.17
C GLN A 51 -1.96 11.06 -9.97
N PHE A 52 -2.00 9.73 -10.08
CA PHE A 52 -3.20 8.96 -9.79
C PHE A 52 -3.62 9.11 -8.32
N ASP A 53 -2.69 8.98 -7.39
CA ASP A 53 -2.97 9.11 -5.96
C ASP A 53 -3.52 10.52 -5.62
N LEU A 54 -3.02 11.55 -6.32
CA LEU A 54 -3.49 12.93 -6.21
C LEU A 54 -4.95 13.07 -6.65
N LEU A 55 -5.25 12.53 -7.84
CA LEU A 55 -6.60 12.57 -8.40
C LEU A 55 -7.57 11.76 -7.54
N ALA A 56 -7.16 10.61 -7.03
CA ALA A 56 -7.97 9.78 -6.13
C ALA A 56 -8.24 10.48 -4.79
N ALA A 57 -7.26 11.22 -4.26
CA ALA A 57 -7.44 12.00 -3.04
C ALA A 57 -8.39 13.19 -3.26
N LEU A 58 -8.31 13.87 -4.42
CA LEU A 58 -9.25 14.92 -4.81
C LEU A 58 -10.67 14.38 -5.01
N ASP A 59 -10.81 13.22 -5.64
CA ASP A 59 -12.10 12.56 -5.88
C ASP A 59 -12.80 12.18 -4.57
N ARG A 60 -12.04 11.77 -3.55
CA ARG A 60 -12.58 11.43 -2.22
C ARG A 60 -12.84 12.65 -1.33
N ALA A 61 -12.42 13.84 -1.74
CA ALA A 61 -12.53 15.04 -0.92
C ALA A 61 -13.93 15.66 -1.02
N ASP A 62 -14.68 15.64 0.09
CA ASP A 62 -16.00 16.30 0.17
C ASP A 62 -15.92 17.83 0.06
N LYS A 63 -14.73 18.43 0.22
CA LYS A 63 -14.50 19.88 0.14
C LYS A 63 -13.31 20.16 -0.77
N PRO A 64 -13.32 21.27 -1.52
CA PRO A 64 -12.17 21.68 -2.32
C PRO A 64 -10.95 21.89 -1.40
N ILE A 65 -9.95 21.02 -1.56
CA ILE A 65 -8.71 21.03 -0.78
C ILE A 65 -7.68 21.91 -1.50
N SER A 66 -6.93 22.71 -0.75
CA SER A 66 -5.80 23.45 -1.32
C SER A 66 -4.68 22.50 -1.77
N LYS A 67 -3.97 22.88 -2.84
CA LYS A 67 -2.84 22.11 -3.40
C LYS A 67 -1.73 21.81 -2.37
N THR A 68 -1.51 22.74 -1.42
CA THR A 68 -0.51 22.62 -0.35
C THR A 68 -0.89 21.56 0.68
N GLU A 69 -2.16 21.54 1.09
CA GLU A 69 -2.69 20.57 2.05
C GLU A 69 -2.69 19.15 1.46
N LEU A 70 -3.03 19.05 0.16
CA LEU A 70 -3.02 17.80 -0.57
C LEU A 70 -1.61 17.23 -0.74
N SER A 71 -0.62 18.05 -1.11
CA SER A 71 0.78 17.64 -1.18
C SER A 71 1.32 17.17 0.18
N HIS A 72 0.93 17.83 1.27
CA HIS A 72 1.29 17.45 2.63
C HIS A 72 0.67 16.10 3.03
N GLN A 73 -0.61 15.87 2.71
CA GLN A 73 -1.29 14.59 2.97
C GLN A 73 -0.68 13.41 2.20
N MET A 74 -0.16 13.67 1.00
CA MET A 74 0.44 12.64 0.16
C MET A 74 1.89 12.32 0.53
N MET A 75 2.48 13.03 1.51
CA MET A 75 3.88 12.90 1.95
C MET A 75 4.89 12.86 0.77
N VAL A 76 4.54 13.49 -0.35
CA VAL A 76 5.47 13.72 -1.45
C VAL A 76 6.13 15.06 -1.20
N SER A 77 7.36 15.04 -0.68
CA SER A 77 8.19 16.23 -0.75
C SER A 77 8.31 16.59 -2.23
N ASN A 78 7.93 17.82 -2.60
CA ASN A 78 8.28 18.36 -3.91
C ASN A 78 9.79 18.18 -4.12
N GLY A 79 10.16 17.19 -4.92
CA GLY A 79 11.50 16.99 -5.46
C GLY A 79 11.49 17.42 -6.91
#